data_AF-A0A8S9ULP1-F1
#
_entry.id   AF-A0A8S9ULP1-F1
#
_cell.length_a   1.000
_cell.length_b   1.000
_cell.length_c   1.000
_cell.angle_alpha   90.00
_cell.angle_beta   90.00
_cell.angle_gamma   90.00
#
_symmetry.space_group_name_H-M   'P 1'
#
loop_
_entity.id
_entity.type
_entity.pdbx_description
1 polymer ?
#
loop_
_entity_poly.entity_id
_entity_poly.type
_entity_poly.pdbx_seq_one_letter_code
_entity_poly.pdbx_strand_id
1 'polypeptide(L)'
;MKEGSFRSEKENVDEDILQCGKGPFAVEVDIMQPIDPDKAPKGVRITPGGIRKGAAGISVAFIHPKGNDATALSGEGVLIELVQAPDNIIKAFEAIKEK
;
A
#
# COMPACT_ATOMS: atom_id res chain seq x y z
N MET A 1 3.12 4.60 13.56
CA MET A 1 1.86 4.68 14.33
C MET A 1 0.79 5.18 13.36
N LYS A 2 -0.49 4.88 13.60
CA LYS A 2 -1.56 5.42 12.75
C LYS A 2 -1.75 6.89 13.09
N GLU A 3 -1.56 7.76 12.12
CA GLU A 3 -1.68 9.21 12.28
C GLU A 3 -3.06 9.72 11.83
N GLY A 4 -3.72 9.00 10.91
CA GLY A 4 -5.02 9.41 10.40
C GLY A 4 -5.76 8.33 9.62
N SER A 5 -6.93 8.70 9.14
CA SER A 5 -7.69 7.97 8.13
C SER A 5 -8.30 8.95 7.13
N PHE A 6 -8.44 8.53 5.89
CA PHE A 6 -9.08 9.29 4.84
C PHE A 6 -10.01 8.38 4.02
N ARG A 7 -11.15 8.93 3.58
CA ARG A 7 -12.15 8.19 2.81
C ARG A 7 -12.67 9.05 1.68
N SER A 8 -12.62 8.52 0.45
CA SER A 8 -13.09 9.19 -0.77
C SER A 8 -13.89 8.23 -1.63
N GLU A 9 -15.21 8.41 -1.67
CA GLU A 9 -16.10 7.65 -2.55
C GLU A 9 -15.80 7.92 -4.04
N LYS A 10 -15.44 9.16 -4.37
CA LYS A 10 -15.11 9.57 -5.74
C LYS A 10 -13.88 8.84 -6.29
N GLU A 11 -12.88 8.61 -5.44
CA GLU A 11 -11.64 7.93 -5.83
C GLU A 11 -11.67 6.43 -5.52
N ASN A 12 -12.76 5.93 -4.93
CA ASN A 12 -12.92 4.56 -4.45
C ASN A 12 -11.86 4.13 -3.43
N VAL A 13 -11.51 5.01 -2.48
CA VAL A 13 -10.43 4.77 -1.51
C VAL A 13 -10.91 4.97 -0.09
N ASP A 14 -10.53 4.04 0.78
CA ASP A 14 -10.59 4.14 2.24
C ASP A 14 -9.18 3.80 2.75
N GLU A 15 -8.52 4.71 3.44
CA GLU A 15 -7.10 4.58 3.76
C GLU A 15 -6.77 4.92 5.20
N ASP A 16 -5.81 4.17 5.73
CA ASP A 16 -5.15 4.47 6.99
C ASP A 16 -3.78 5.07 6.71
N ILE A 17 -3.58 6.27 7.24
CA ILE A 17 -2.34 7.03 7.12
C ILE A 17 -1.45 6.64 8.28
N LEU A 18 -0.34 5.96 7.99
CA LEU A 18 0.62 5.50 8.98
C LEU A 18 1.92 6.28 8.86
N GLN A 19 2.55 6.61 9.99
CA GLN A 19 3.91 7.14 9.98
C GLN A 19 4.91 6.11 10.51
N CYS A 20 6.01 5.93 9.79
CA CYS A 20 7.16 5.17 10.22
C CYS A 20 8.35 6.11 10.48
N GLY A 21 8.94 6.05 11.67
CA GLY A 21 10.05 6.93 12.08
C GLY A 21 9.59 8.23 12.77
N LYS A 22 10.55 9.13 12.99
CA LYS A 22 10.36 10.41 13.72
C LYS A 22 11.22 11.52 13.12
N GLY A 23 10.77 12.76 13.29
CA GLY A 23 11.51 13.95 12.85
C GLY A 23 11.54 14.08 11.33
N PRO A 24 12.52 14.79 10.76
CA PRO A 24 12.58 15.11 9.33
C PRO A 24 12.64 13.91 8.37
N PHE A 25 12.89 12.71 8.88
CA PHE A 25 13.01 11.47 8.10
C PHE A 25 11.84 10.51 8.32
N ALA A 26 10.78 10.96 8.98
CA ALA A 26 9.57 10.17 9.10
C ALA A 26 8.95 9.95 7.70
N VAL A 27 8.53 8.71 7.45
CA VAL A 27 7.89 8.30 6.19
C VAL A 27 6.43 8.06 6.47
N GLU A 28 5.56 8.74 5.73
CA GLU A 28 4.14 8.45 5.68
C GLU A 28 3.89 7.28 4.73
N VAL A 29 3.00 6.37 5.15
CA VAL A 29 2.63 5.14 4.46
C VAL A 29 1.10 5.06 4.49
N ASP A 30 0.50 5.31 3.33
CA ASP A 30 -0.95 5.20 3.16
C ASP A 30 -1.32 3.77 2.81
N ILE A 31 -2.00 3.10 3.73
CA ILE A 31 -2.56 1.77 3.52
C ILE A 31 -3.98 1.95 2.99
N MET A 32 -4.11 1.90 1.67
CA MET A 32 -5.39 2.03 0.97
C MET A 32 -6.08 0.68 0.82
N GLN A 33 -7.39 0.66 1.02
CA GLN A 33 -8.30 -0.38 0.56
C GLN A 33 -9.38 0.23 -0.35
N PRO A 34 -9.84 -0.51 -1.38
CA PRO A 34 -10.96 -0.04 -2.19
C PRO A 34 -12.27 -0.08 -1.38
N ILE A 35 -13.08 0.97 -1.50
CA ILE A 35 -14.44 1.00 -0.89
C ILE A 35 -15.34 -0.04 -1.56
N ASP A 36 -15.32 -0.04 -2.89
CA ASP A 36 -15.94 -1.04 -3.76
C ASP A 36 -14.85 -1.98 -4.28
N PRO A 37 -14.83 -3.27 -3.86
CA PRO A 37 -13.78 -4.21 -4.24
C PRO A 37 -13.75 -4.53 -5.74
N ASP A 38 -14.83 -4.24 -6.48
CA ASP A 38 -14.93 -4.50 -7.92
C ASP A 38 -14.39 -3.30 -8.76
N LYS A 39 -14.01 -2.19 -8.12
CA LYS A 39 -13.46 -0.99 -8.79
C LYS A 39 -12.00 -0.74 -8.38
N ALA A 40 -11.11 -0.54 -9.36
CA ALA A 40 -9.74 -0.16 -9.08
C ALA A 40 -9.67 1.30 -8.57
N PRO A 41 -9.02 1.58 -7.43
CA PRO A 41 -8.78 2.95 -6.98
C PRO A 41 -7.84 3.68 -7.95
N LYS A 42 -7.94 5.02 -8.04
CA LYS A 42 -6.98 5.84 -8.81
C LYS A 42 -5.64 5.92 -8.07
N GLY A 43 -4.88 4.82 -8.11
CA GLY A 43 -3.68 4.62 -7.30
C GLY A 43 -2.35 4.89 -8.02
N VAL A 44 -1.28 4.51 -7.34
CA VAL A 44 0.09 4.52 -7.85
C VAL A 44 0.27 3.55 -9.02
N ARG A 45 1.17 3.89 -9.95
CA ARG A 45 1.53 2.99 -11.04
C ARG A 45 2.23 1.75 -10.50
N ILE A 46 1.59 0.59 -10.61
CA ILE A 46 2.22 -0.70 -10.33
C ILE A 46 3.03 -1.15 -11.55
N THR A 47 4.20 -1.74 -11.30
CA THR A 47 5.03 -2.36 -12.35
C THR A 47 4.28 -3.50 -13.04
N PRO A 48 4.56 -3.78 -14.33
CA PRO A 48 4.00 -4.95 -15.00
C PRO A 48 4.24 -6.25 -14.21
N GLY A 49 3.21 -7.10 -14.13
CA GLY A 49 3.25 -8.37 -13.41
C GLY A 49 2.49 -8.39 -12.08
N GLY A 50 2.03 -7.23 -11.58
CA GLY A 50 1.13 -7.15 -10.42
C GLY A 50 1.65 -7.89 -9.19
N ILE A 51 0.74 -8.44 -8.39
CA ILE A 51 1.05 -9.29 -7.25
C ILE A 51 1.53 -10.66 -7.76
N ARG A 52 2.74 -11.06 -7.36
CA ARG A 52 3.35 -12.34 -7.77
C ARG A 52 4.22 -12.93 -6.65
N LYS A 53 4.60 -14.19 -6.78
CA LYS A 53 5.55 -14.81 -5.84
C LYS A 53 6.97 -14.28 -6.09
N GLY A 54 7.56 -13.67 -5.07
CA GLY A 54 8.95 -13.24 -5.05
C GLY A 54 9.91 -14.40 -4.77
N ALA A 55 11.21 -14.11 -4.70
CA ALA A 55 12.26 -15.13 -4.51
C ALA A 55 12.11 -15.92 -3.20
N ALA A 56 11.53 -15.32 -2.16
CA ALA A 56 11.27 -15.95 -0.87
C ALA A 56 9.94 -16.77 -0.85
N GLY A 57 9.23 -16.89 -1.98
CA GLY A 57 7.91 -17.53 -2.02
C GLY A 57 6.77 -16.70 -1.40
N ILE A 58 7.06 -15.48 -0.97
CA ILE A 58 6.10 -14.52 -0.42
C ILE A 58 5.51 -13.69 -1.57
N SER A 59 4.24 -13.30 -1.44
CA SER A 59 3.60 -12.44 -2.43
C SER A 59 4.18 -11.02 -2.38
N VAL A 60 4.56 -10.48 -3.54
CA VAL A 60 5.16 -9.16 -3.70
C VAL A 60 4.52 -8.40 -4.86
N ALA A 61 4.53 -7.07 -4.79
CA ALA A 61 4.23 -6.17 -5.88
C ALA A 61 5.24 -5.00 -5.87
N PHE A 62 5.36 -4.26 -6.97
CA PHE A 62 6.25 -3.10 -7.00
C PHE A 62 5.54 -1.87 -7.53
N ILE A 63 5.74 -0.74 -6.87
CA ILE A 63 5.36 0.58 -7.39
C ILE A 63 6.46 1.02 -8.36
N HIS A 64 6.06 1.38 -9.57
CA HIS A 64 6.97 1.83 -10.60
C HIS A 64 7.62 3.17 -10.18
N PRO A 65 8.93 3.38 -10.43
CA PRO A 65 9.62 4.62 -10.05
C PRO A 65 9.11 5.88 -10.75
N LYS A 66 8.35 5.72 -11.83
CA LYS A 66 7.89 6.81 -12.71
C LYS A 66 6.44 6.60 -13.11
N GLY A 67 5.62 7.63 -13.02
CA GLY A 67 4.24 7.62 -13.50
C GLY A 67 4.12 7.42 -15.02
N ASN A 68 2.88 7.36 -15.50
CA ASN A 68 2.52 7.38 -16.92
C ASN A 68 1.15 8.06 -17.12
N ASP A 69 0.70 8.14 -18.37
CA ASP A 69 -0.56 8.80 -18.72
C ASP A 69 -1.80 8.18 -18.06
N ALA A 70 -1.74 6.90 -17.70
CA ALA A 70 -2.83 6.18 -17.03
C ALA A 70 -2.81 6.35 -15.49
N THR A 71 -1.61 6.52 -14.91
CA THR A 71 -1.36 6.59 -13.47
C THR A 71 -0.19 7.52 -13.22
N ALA A 72 -0.49 8.79 -12.91
CA ALA A 72 0.52 9.82 -12.72
C ALA A 72 1.35 9.60 -11.44
N LEU A 73 0.75 9.01 -10.41
CA LEU A 73 1.40 8.74 -9.12
C LEU A 73 2.39 7.57 -9.22
N SER A 74 3.54 7.69 -8.54
CA SER A 74 4.64 6.73 -8.65
C SER A 74 5.56 6.76 -7.43
N GLY A 75 6.62 5.95 -7.43
CA GLY A 75 7.63 5.98 -6.36
C GLY A 75 8.62 7.15 -6.41
N GLU A 76 8.32 8.23 -7.15
CA GLU A 76 9.12 9.46 -7.24
C GLU A 76 10.63 9.21 -7.49
N GLY A 77 10.94 8.34 -8.45
CA GLY A 77 12.30 7.96 -8.81
C GLY A 77 12.83 6.71 -8.08
N VAL A 78 12.09 6.18 -7.11
CA VAL A 78 12.45 5.00 -6.32
C VAL A 78 11.57 3.81 -6.69
N LEU A 79 12.18 2.63 -6.89
CA LEU A 79 11.44 1.37 -7.01
C LEU A 79 11.06 0.90 -5.60
N ILE A 80 9.76 0.82 -5.32
CA ILE A 80 9.26 0.42 -4.00
C ILE A 80 8.69 -0.99 -4.10
N GLU A 81 9.20 -1.92 -3.30
CA GLU A 81 8.67 -3.27 -3.16
C GLU A 81 7.68 -3.34 -2.01
N LEU A 82 6.48 -3.83 -2.30
CA LEU A 82 5.44 -4.16 -1.34
C LEU A 82 5.50 -5.66 -1.09
N VAL A 83 5.75 -6.06 0.15
CA VAL A 83 5.85 -7.47 0.56
C VAL A 83 4.67 -7.81 1.46
N GLN A 84 3.91 -8.86 1.10
CA GLN A 84 2.85 -9.38 1.94
C GLN A 84 3.43 -9.83 3.28
N ALA A 85 2.83 -9.39 4.39
CA ALA A 85 3.23 -9.85 5.72
C ALA A 85 3.10 -11.39 5.80
N PRO A 86 4.05 -12.08 6.47
CA PRO A 86 3.93 -13.52 6.71
C PRO A 86 2.67 -13.89 7.50
N ASP A 87 2.14 -15.10 7.29
CA ASP A 87 0.89 -15.57 7.91
C ASP A 87 0.87 -15.43 9.43
N ASN A 88 2.00 -15.66 10.11
CA ASN A 88 2.08 -15.54 11.56
C ASN A 88 1.93 -14.09 12.04
N ILE A 89 2.37 -13.11 11.23
CA ILE A 89 2.19 -11.68 11.53
C ILE A 89 0.75 -11.25 11.29
N ILE A 90 0.13 -11.72 10.20
CA ILE A 90 -1.29 -11.46 9.91
C ILE A 90 -2.16 -11.97 11.07
N LYS A 91 -1.99 -13.23 11.44
CA LYS A 91 -2.73 -13.86 12.55
C LYS A 91 -2.51 -13.14 13.88
N ALA A 92 -1.29 -12.71 14.17
CA ALA A 92 -0.99 -11.96 15.39
C ALA A 92 -1.69 -10.59 15.40
N PHE A 93 -1.74 -9.90 14.24
CA PHE A 93 -2.41 -8.62 14.12
C PHE A 93 -3.93 -8.73 14.23
N GLU A 94 -4.54 -9.75 13.61
CA GLU A 94 -5.98 -10.03 13.73
C GLU A 94 -6.37 -10.31 15.19
N ALA A 95 -5.56 -11.09 15.91
CA ALA A 95 -5.83 -11.44 17.30
C ALA A 95 -5.83 -10.26 18.28
N ILE A 96 -5.26 -9.11 17.90
CA ILE A 96 -5.22 -7.90 18.74
C ILE A 96 -6.20 -6.81 18.26
N LYS A 97 -6.80 -6.97 17.07
CA LYS A 97 -7.67 -5.96 16.45
C LYS A 97 -9.08 -5.91 17.09
N GLU A 98 -9.47 -6.92 17.85
CA GLU A 98 -10.76 -7.02 18.56
C GLU A 98 -10.69 -6.66 20.06
N LYS A 99 -9.63 -5.97 20.51
CA LYS A 99 -9.53 -5.40 21.87
C LYS A 99 -9.54 -3.88 21.83
#